data_AF-A0A969HS00-F1
#
_entry.id   AF-A0A969HS00-F1
#
_cell.length_a   1.000
_cell.length_b   1.000
_cell.length_c   1.000
_cell.angle_alpha   90.00
_cell.angle_beta   90.00
_cell.angle_gamma   90.00
#
_symmetry.space_group_name_H-M   'P 1'
#
loop_
_entity.id
_entity.type
_entity.pdbx_description
1 polymer ?
#
loop_
_entity_poly.entity_id
_entity_poly.type
_entity_poly.pdbx_seq_one_letter_code
_entity_poly.pdbx_strand_id
1 'polypeptide(L)'
;MVLDAKIPEGNLEDKWRNYQTQSQLINPANKKKLHIIVVGSGLAGAGAAATLAELGYDVTCFCYQDSARRAHSVAAQGGINAAKNYQNDGDSVFRLFYDTIKGGDYRAREANVYRLAQVSVNIIDQCVAQGVPFAREYGGLLDNRSFGGAQVSR
;
A
#
# COMPACT_ATOMS: atom_id res chain seq x y z
N MET A 1 12.57 -29.28 -8.06
CA MET A 1 12.92 -28.04 -7.34
C MET A 1 11.71 -27.62 -6.55
N VAL A 2 11.78 -27.55 -5.22
CA VAL A 2 10.67 -27.08 -4.38
C VAL A 2 10.65 -25.55 -4.49
N LEU A 3 9.54 -24.99 -4.94
CA LEU A 3 9.37 -23.54 -5.02
C LEU A 3 9.01 -23.01 -3.63
N ASP A 4 9.93 -22.27 -3.01
CA ASP A 4 9.68 -21.56 -1.75
C ASP A 4 9.20 -20.14 -2.06
N ALA A 5 7.92 -19.89 -1.74
CA ALA A 5 7.29 -18.59 -1.97
C ALA A 5 7.68 -17.52 -0.93
N LYS A 6 8.33 -17.90 0.19
CA LYS A 6 8.68 -17.03 1.32
C LYS A 6 7.51 -16.19 1.82
N ILE A 7 6.33 -16.80 1.90
CA ILE A 7 5.10 -16.17 2.43
C ILE A 7 4.85 -16.62 3.86
N PRO A 8 4.16 -15.82 4.68
CA PRO A 8 3.78 -16.24 6.02
C PRO A 8 2.88 -17.50 6.01
N GLU A 9 2.97 -18.28 7.09
CA GLU A 9 2.15 -19.48 7.31
C GLU A 9 0.70 -19.15 7.71
N GLY A 10 -0.18 -20.14 7.61
CA GLY A 10 -1.59 -20.03 7.97
C GLY A 10 -2.54 -19.68 6.82
N ASN A 11 -3.81 -19.50 7.16
CA ASN A 11 -4.90 -19.17 6.22
C ASN A 11 -4.67 -17.81 5.57
N LEU A 12 -5.10 -17.65 4.32
CA LEU A 12 -4.85 -16.46 3.49
C LEU A 12 -5.18 -15.15 4.23
N GLU A 13 -6.31 -15.13 4.92
CA GLU A 13 -6.81 -13.96 5.66
C GLU A 13 -5.94 -13.54 6.84
N ASP A 14 -5.27 -14.51 7.45
CA ASP A 14 -4.52 -14.35 8.69
C ASP A 14 -3.01 -14.28 8.46
N LYS A 15 -2.50 -14.71 7.30
CA LYS A 15 -1.06 -14.80 6.99
C LYS A 15 -0.26 -13.60 7.48
N TRP A 16 -0.66 -12.40 7.05
CA TRP A 16 0.08 -11.18 7.38
C TRP A 16 -0.18 -10.66 8.78
N ARG A 17 -1.35 -10.96 9.36
CA ARG A 17 -1.63 -10.67 10.76
C ARG A 17 -0.72 -11.52 11.65
N ASN A 18 -0.62 -12.82 11.37
CA ASN A 18 0.25 -13.76 12.06
C ASN A 18 1.72 -13.33 11.97
N TYR A 19 2.16 -12.93 10.77
CA TYR A 19 3.51 -12.39 10.58
C TYR A 19 3.79 -11.17 11.46
N GLN A 20 2.85 -10.21 11.51
CA GLN A 20 3.00 -9.02 12.35
C GLN A 20 3.10 -9.36 13.84
N THR A 21 2.32 -10.34 14.32
CA THR A 21 2.35 -10.79 15.71
C THR A 21 3.64 -11.52 16.08
N GLN A 22 4.22 -12.30 15.16
CA GLN A 22 5.43 -13.08 15.40
C GLN A 22 6.74 -12.33 15.09
N SER A 23 6.65 -11.18 14.44
CA SER A 23 7.82 -10.38 14.06
C SER A 23 8.57 -9.86 15.29
N GLN A 24 9.90 -9.94 15.26
CA GLN A 24 10.74 -9.40 16.31
C GLN A 24 10.64 -7.87 16.36
N LEU A 25 10.44 -7.33 17.56
CA LEU A 25 10.39 -5.90 17.78
C LEU A 25 11.80 -5.32 17.91
N ILE A 26 12.01 -4.14 17.32
CA ILE A 26 13.28 -3.41 17.41
C ILE A 26 13.12 -2.31 18.45
N ASN A 27 13.98 -2.34 19.47
CA ASN A 27 14.06 -1.29 20.50
C ASN A 27 14.38 0.08 19.84
N PRO A 28 13.66 1.16 20.17
CA PRO A 28 13.96 2.52 19.70
C PRO A 28 15.44 2.93 19.73
N ALA A 29 16.18 2.56 20.79
CA ALA A 29 17.61 2.88 20.91
C ALA A 29 18.48 2.19 19.84
N ASN A 30 18.04 1.05 19.32
CA ASN A 30 18.75 0.30 18.28
C ASN A 30 18.38 0.75 16.86
N LYS A 31 17.26 1.46 16.67
CA LYS A 31 16.83 1.91 15.34
C LYS A 31 17.86 2.84 14.67
N LYS A 32 18.45 3.76 15.43
CA LYS A 32 19.49 4.68 14.94
C LYS A 32 20.80 4.00 14.53
N LYS A 33 21.02 2.76 14.95
CA LYS A 33 22.22 1.98 14.57
C LYS A 33 22.05 1.30 13.21
N LEU A 34 20.83 1.27 12.68
CA LEU A 34 20.51 0.64 11.42
C LEU A 34 20.40 1.73 10.35
N HIS A 35 21.34 1.70 9.41
CA HIS A 35 21.33 2.57 8.24
C HIS A 35 20.53 1.90 7.12
N ILE A 36 19.51 2.60 6.62
CA ILE A 36 18.63 2.12 5.56
C ILE A 36 18.88 2.96 4.31
N ILE A 37 19.18 2.27 3.22
CA ILE A 37 19.35 2.90 1.92
C ILE A 37 18.10 2.65 1.09
N VAL A 38 17.44 3.72 0.67
CA VAL A 38 16.30 3.70 -0.24
C VAL A 38 16.75 4.19 -1.61
N VAL A 39 16.59 3.36 -2.64
CA VAL A 39 16.94 3.72 -4.02
C VAL A 39 15.64 3.98 -4.79
N GLY A 40 15.40 5.25 -5.11
CA GLY A 40 14.22 5.74 -5.79
C GLY A 40 13.35 6.64 -4.90
N SER A 41 12.95 7.80 -5.41
CA SER A 41 12.14 8.80 -4.69
C SER A 41 10.69 8.91 -5.20
N GLY A 42 10.19 7.89 -5.90
CA GLY A 42 8.76 7.80 -6.28
C GLY A 42 7.86 7.56 -5.07
N LEU A 43 6.55 7.39 -5.27
CA LEU A 43 5.58 7.22 -4.16
C LEU A 43 5.99 6.11 -3.17
N ALA A 44 6.41 4.96 -3.69
CA ALA A 44 6.84 3.84 -2.85
C ALA A 44 8.11 4.15 -2.05
N GLY A 45 9.13 4.71 -2.69
CA GLY A 45 10.42 5.00 -2.05
C GLY A 45 10.35 6.19 -1.09
N ALA A 46 9.67 7.27 -1.49
CA ALA A 46 9.41 8.42 -0.62
C ALA A 46 8.56 8.03 0.59
N GLY A 47 7.50 7.23 0.39
CA GLY A 47 6.67 6.72 1.48
C GLY A 47 7.45 5.84 2.45
N ALA A 48 8.23 4.88 1.92
CA ALA A 48 9.07 4.02 2.75
C ALA A 48 10.13 4.82 3.52
N ALA A 49 10.82 5.74 2.86
CA ALA A 49 11.84 6.57 3.48
C ALA A 49 11.25 7.46 4.58
N ALA A 50 10.11 8.11 4.33
CA ALA A 50 9.44 8.96 5.31
C ALA A 50 8.99 8.16 6.54
N THR A 51 8.29 7.04 6.34
CA THR A 51 7.82 6.19 7.45
C THR A 51 8.97 5.61 8.27
N LEU A 52 10.07 5.18 7.64
CA LEU A 52 11.23 4.67 8.36
C LEU A 52 11.98 5.79 9.11
N ALA A 53 12.11 6.98 8.50
CA ALA A 53 12.70 8.13 9.18
C ALA A 53 11.86 8.57 10.39
N GLU A 54 10.53 8.62 10.28
CA GLU A 54 9.61 8.91 11.39
C GLU A 54 9.75 7.91 12.54
N LEU A 55 10.03 6.64 12.24
CA LEU A 55 10.27 5.61 13.25
C LEU A 55 11.62 5.76 13.96
N GLY A 56 12.51 6.64 13.48
CA GLY A 56 13.81 6.94 14.07
C GLY A 56 15.00 6.14 13.50
N TYR A 57 14.84 5.54 12.32
CA TYR A 57 15.96 4.94 11.59
C TYR A 57 16.81 6.01 10.90
N ASP A 58 18.09 5.71 10.66
CA ASP A 58 18.91 6.55 9.79
C ASP A 58 18.68 6.13 8.34
N VAL A 59 18.12 7.04 7.53
CA VAL A 59 17.65 6.73 6.17
C VAL A 59 18.33 7.66 5.16
N THR A 60 18.99 7.06 4.17
CA THR A 60 19.49 7.78 2.99
C THR A 60 18.64 7.42 1.78
N CYS A 61 18.01 8.42 1.15
CA CYS A 61 17.19 8.24 -0.04
C CYS A 61 17.89 8.80 -1.27
N PHE A 62 18.14 7.96 -2.27
CA PHE A 62 18.79 8.32 -3.52
C PHE A 62 17.77 8.40 -4.65
N CYS A 63 17.92 9.40 -5.52
CA CYS A 63 17.18 9.47 -6.78
C CYS A 63 18.14 9.84 -7.91
N TYR A 64 17.89 9.26 -9.08
CA TYR A 64 18.70 9.55 -10.27
C TYR A 64 18.22 10.84 -10.96
N GLN A 65 16.95 11.20 -10.77
CA GLN A 65 16.38 12.40 -11.34
C GLN A 65 16.97 13.65 -10.68
N ASP A 66 17.07 14.73 -11.45
CA ASP A 66 17.47 16.06 -10.97
C ASP A 66 16.67 16.57 -9.75
N SER A 67 15.46 16.05 -9.53
CA SER A 67 14.65 16.35 -8.35
C SER A 67 13.82 15.15 -7.97
N ALA A 68 13.66 14.93 -6.66
CA ALA A 68 12.85 13.84 -6.12
C ALA A 68 11.39 13.85 -6.64
N ARG A 69 10.86 15.03 -7.00
CA ARG A 69 9.49 15.20 -7.53
C ARG A 69 9.31 14.74 -8.97
N ARG A 70 10.39 14.48 -9.71
CA ARG A 70 10.35 14.07 -11.13
C ARG A 70 10.27 12.56 -11.33
N ALA A 71 10.04 11.78 -10.28
CA ALA A 71 9.68 10.37 -10.43
C ALA A 71 8.37 10.23 -11.23
N HIS A 72 8.26 9.19 -12.06
CA HIS A 72 7.11 9.00 -12.97
C HIS A 72 5.76 8.88 -12.25
N SER A 73 5.76 8.63 -10.94
CA SER A 73 4.56 8.68 -10.11
C SER A 73 3.78 10.01 -10.22
N VAL A 74 4.46 11.12 -10.56
CA VAL A 74 3.80 12.43 -10.77
C VAL A 74 2.83 12.43 -11.95
N ALA A 75 3.00 11.51 -12.92
CA ALA A 75 2.16 11.42 -14.10
C ALA A 75 0.90 10.56 -13.91
N ALA A 76 0.67 10.02 -12.70
CA ALA A 76 -0.52 9.24 -12.40
C ALA A 76 -1.77 10.14 -12.39
N GLN A 77 -2.84 9.74 -13.09
CA GLN A 77 -4.06 10.53 -13.26
C GLN A 77 -5.34 9.81 -12.82
N GLY A 78 -5.36 8.48 -12.87
CA GLY A 78 -6.60 7.70 -12.73
C GLY A 78 -7.20 7.71 -11.32
N GLY A 79 -6.36 7.61 -10.29
CA GLY A 79 -6.77 7.43 -8.90
C GLY A 79 -6.03 6.27 -8.23
N ILE A 80 -6.48 5.90 -7.03
CA ILE A 80 -5.96 4.79 -6.24
C ILE A 80 -7.13 3.94 -5.73
N ASN A 81 -7.17 2.67 -6.13
CA ASN A 81 -8.22 1.77 -5.69
C ASN A 81 -8.03 1.40 -4.22
N ALA A 82 -9.10 1.49 -3.43
CA ALA A 82 -9.13 0.98 -2.07
C ALA A 82 -10.49 0.37 -1.73
N ALA A 83 -10.49 -0.56 -0.77
CA ALA A 83 -11.72 -1.19 -0.27
C ALA A 83 -12.52 -0.27 0.66
N LYS A 84 -12.82 0.95 0.20
CA LYS A 84 -13.53 2.00 0.95
C LYS A 84 -14.99 2.07 0.49
N ASN A 85 -15.85 1.44 1.27
CA ASN A 85 -17.29 1.35 1.01
C ASN A 85 -18.04 2.63 1.41
N TYR A 86 -17.65 3.80 0.89
CA TYR A 86 -18.30 5.09 1.22
C TYR A 86 -19.75 5.15 0.71
N GLN A 87 -19.99 4.58 -0.48
CA GLN A 87 -21.30 4.57 -1.14
C GLN A 87 -22.21 3.43 -0.65
N ASN A 88 -21.75 2.59 0.29
CA ASN A 88 -22.48 1.42 0.79
C ASN A 88 -22.90 0.42 -0.31
N ASP A 89 -22.10 0.27 -1.36
CA ASP A 89 -22.29 -0.66 -2.48
C ASP A 89 -21.81 -2.10 -2.17
N GLY A 90 -21.32 -2.30 -0.93
CA GLY A 90 -20.84 -3.59 -0.45
C GLY A 90 -19.39 -3.87 -0.84
N ASP A 91 -18.58 -2.83 -1.13
CA ASP A 91 -17.16 -3.02 -1.30
C ASP A 91 -16.52 -3.65 -0.06
N SER A 92 -15.54 -4.52 -0.30
CA SER A 92 -14.85 -5.26 0.74
C SER A 92 -13.45 -5.66 0.30
N VAL A 93 -12.61 -5.95 1.29
CA VAL A 93 -11.24 -6.44 1.06
C VAL A 93 -11.23 -7.65 0.13
N PHE A 94 -12.17 -8.59 0.32
CA PHE A 94 -12.24 -9.79 -0.51
C PHE A 94 -12.61 -9.48 -1.96
N ARG A 95 -13.51 -8.52 -2.22
CA ARG A 95 -13.85 -8.09 -3.59
C ARG A 95 -12.66 -7.46 -4.29
N LEU A 96 -11.94 -6.55 -3.63
CA LEU A 96 -10.72 -5.94 -4.20
C LEU A 96 -9.64 -7.00 -4.46
N PHE A 97 -9.47 -7.95 -3.55
CA PHE A 97 -8.58 -9.10 -3.72
C PHE A 97 -8.97 -9.93 -4.97
N TYR A 98 -10.23 -10.32 -5.08
CA TYR A 98 -10.72 -11.16 -6.17
C TYR A 98 -10.58 -10.46 -7.53
N ASP A 99 -10.96 -9.18 -7.63
CA ASP A 99 -10.81 -8.38 -8.84
C ASP A 99 -9.33 -8.31 -9.28
N THR A 100 -8.41 -8.17 -8.31
CA THR A 100 -6.96 -8.12 -8.59
C THR A 100 -6.40 -9.47 -9.05
N ILE A 101 -6.86 -10.58 -8.47
CA ILE A 101 -6.46 -11.92 -8.90
C ILE A 101 -6.98 -12.23 -10.30
N LYS A 102 -8.26 -11.95 -10.56
CA LYS A 102 -8.87 -12.12 -11.88
C LYS A 102 -8.20 -11.23 -12.93
N GLY A 103 -7.95 -9.96 -12.60
CA GLY A 103 -7.25 -9.02 -13.49
C GLY A 103 -5.80 -9.43 -13.78
N GLY A 104 -5.15 -10.11 -12.84
CA GLY A 104 -3.82 -10.70 -13.00
C GLY A 104 -3.81 -12.07 -13.68
N ASP A 105 -4.93 -12.49 -14.29
CA ASP A 105 -5.10 -13.79 -14.95
C ASP A 105 -4.72 -14.98 -14.03
N TYR A 106 -5.00 -14.86 -12.73
CA TYR A 106 -4.66 -15.85 -11.69
C TYR A 106 -3.16 -16.15 -11.56
N ARG A 107 -2.28 -15.30 -12.10
CA ARG A 107 -0.81 -15.46 -12.01
C ARG A 107 -0.18 -14.70 -10.85
N ALA A 108 -0.96 -13.85 -10.18
CA ALA A 108 -0.48 -13.05 -9.06
C ALA A 108 -0.36 -13.90 -7.78
N ARG A 109 0.56 -13.51 -6.88
CA ARG A 109 0.75 -14.19 -5.59
C ARG A 109 -0.38 -13.82 -4.64
N GLU A 110 -1.30 -14.76 -4.40
CA GLU A 110 -2.51 -14.55 -3.61
C GLU A 110 -2.25 -13.92 -2.23
N ALA A 111 -1.26 -14.43 -1.50
CA ALA A 111 -0.90 -13.89 -0.19
C ALA A 111 -0.56 -12.39 -0.26
N ASN A 112 0.19 -11.95 -1.27
CA ASN A 112 0.60 -10.55 -1.40
C ASN A 112 -0.55 -9.67 -1.87
N VAL A 113 -1.38 -10.18 -2.78
CA VAL A 113 -2.57 -9.46 -3.27
C VAL A 113 -3.58 -9.26 -2.15
N TYR A 114 -3.76 -10.27 -1.29
CA TYR A 114 -4.65 -10.14 -0.14
C TYR A 114 -4.15 -9.08 0.84
N ARG A 115 -2.82 -9.01 1.08
CA ARG A 115 -2.23 -7.95 1.89
C ARG A 115 -2.46 -6.56 1.31
N LEU A 116 -2.27 -6.42 -0.01
CA LEU A 116 -2.53 -5.18 -0.72
C LEU A 116 -3.98 -4.73 -0.47
N ALA A 117 -4.94 -5.63 -0.63
CA ALA A 117 -6.35 -5.31 -0.40
C ALA A 117 -6.62 -4.91 1.06
N GLN A 118 -6.04 -5.61 2.04
CA GLN A 118 -6.18 -5.28 3.47
C GLN A 118 -5.62 -3.89 3.81
N VAL A 119 -4.47 -3.52 3.25
CA VAL A 119 -3.77 -2.27 3.58
C VAL A 119 -4.30 -1.08 2.79
N SER A 120 -4.99 -1.31 1.67
CA SER A 120 -5.52 -0.26 0.79
C SER A 120 -6.34 0.80 1.53
N VAL A 121 -7.19 0.37 2.47
CA VAL A 121 -8.04 1.23 3.30
C VAL A 121 -7.20 2.22 4.12
N ASN A 122 -6.16 1.72 4.78
CA ASN A 122 -5.29 2.51 5.64
C ASN A 122 -4.43 3.49 4.84
N ILE A 123 -4.04 3.13 3.61
CA ILE A 123 -3.26 4.01 2.73
C ILE A 123 -4.07 5.26 2.38
N ILE A 124 -5.36 5.12 2.04
CA ILE A 124 -6.21 6.27 1.76
C ILE A 124 -6.31 7.19 2.98
N ASP A 125 -6.54 6.63 4.16
CA ASP A 125 -6.63 7.41 5.40
C ASP A 125 -5.32 8.15 5.70
N GLN A 126 -4.18 7.49 5.48
CA GLN A 126 -2.86 8.11 5.62
C GLN A 126 -2.68 9.28 4.64
N CYS A 127 -3.03 9.10 3.37
CA CYS A 127 -2.93 10.17 2.37
C CYS A 127 -3.82 11.37 2.73
N VAL A 128 -5.05 11.13 3.19
CA VAL A 128 -5.94 12.20 3.68
C VAL A 128 -5.32 12.93 4.87
N ALA A 129 -4.77 12.20 5.84
CA ALA A 129 -4.13 12.78 7.02
C ALA A 129 -2.88 13.62 6.68
N GLN A 130 -2.15 13.24 5.63
CA GLN A 130 -1.02 14.01 5.08
C GLN A 130 -1.46 15.24 4.26
N GLY A 131 -2.77 15.44 4.06
CA GLY A 131 -3.31 16.57 3.32
C GLY A 131 -3.33 16.38 1.81
N VAL A 132 -3.27 15.13 1.31
CA VAL A 132 -3.45 14.87 -0.13
C VAL A 132 -4.85 15.36 -0.55
N PRO A 133 -4.94 16.24 -1.57
CA PRO A 133 -6.20 16.87 -1.95
C PRO A 133 -7.05 15.93 -2.81
N PHE A 134 -7.68 14.94 -2.18
CA PHE A 134 -8.68 14.12 -2.85
C PHE A 134 -9.95 14.91 -3.15
N ALA A 135 -10.57 14.60 -4.29
CA ALA A 135 -11.90 15.08 -4.61
C ALA A 135 -12.90 14.59 -3.56
N ARG A 136 -13.93 15.41 -3.30
CA ARG A 136 -14.96 15.10 -2.31
C ARG A 136 -16.33 15.29 -2.94
N GLU A 137 -17.24 14.41 -2.54
CA GLU A 137 -18.67 14.56 -2.84
C GLU A 137 -19.27 15.69 -1.99
N TYR A 138 -20.49 16.11 -2.32
CA TYR A 138 -21.22 17.14 -1.56
C TYR A 138 -21.36 16.79 -0.06
N GLY A 139 -21.45 15.49 0.27
CA GLY A 139 -21.50 14.99 1.64
C GLY A 139 -20.18 15.04 2.41
N GLY A 140 -19.09 15.49 1.77
CA GLY A 140 -17.76 15.62 2.38
C GLY A 140 -16.93 14.33 2.45
N LEU A 141 -17.49 13.19 2.04
CA LEU A 141 -16.74 11.95 1.81
C LEU A 141 -15.88 12.05 0.56
N LEU A 142 -14.92 11.13 0.41
CA LEU A 142 -14.08 11.07 -0.78
C LEU A 142 -14.93 10.61 -1.98
N ASP A 143 -14.67 11.23 -3.13
CA ASP A 143 -15.36 10.91 -4.38
C ASP A 143 -14.75 9.64 -5.02
N ASN A 144 -15.58 8.62 -5.22
CA ASN A 144 -15.19 7.36 -5.84
C ASN A 144 -15.57 7.37 -7.33
N ARG A 145 -14.81 6.69 -8.18
CA ARG A 145 -15.12 6.59 -9.61
C ARG A 145 -15.09 5.16 -10.11
N SER A 146 -15.79 4.91 -11.21
CA SER A 146 -15.67 3.63 -11.89
C SER A 146 -14.31 3.52 -12.56
N PHE A 147 -13.71 2.33 -12.46
CA PHE A 147 -12.43 2.00 -13.10
C PHE A 147 -12.50 0.63 -13.77
N GLY A 148 -11.73 0.44 -14.84
CA GLY A 148 -11.72 -0.82 -15.58
C GLY A 148 -11.30 -2.00 -14.71
N GLY A 149 -12.08 -3.10 -14.77
CA GLY A 149 -11.78 -4.33 -14.04
C GLY A 149 -12.19 -4.35 -12.56
N ALA A 150 -12.83 -3.30 -12.06
CA ALA A 150 -13.43 -3.28 -10.73
C ALA A 150 -14.94 -3.60 -10.80
N GLN A 151 -15.45 -4.36 -9.83
CA GLN A 151 -16.89 -4.65 -9.72
C GLN A 151 -17.70 -3.49 -9.12
N VAL A 152 -17.04 -2.60 -8.39
CA VAL A 152 -17.62 -1.46 -7.65
C VAL A 152 -16.74 -0.23 -7.86
N SER A 153 -17.30 0.96 -7.66
CA SER A 153 -16.57 2.23 -7.83
C SER A 153 -15.62 2.47 -6.66
N ARG A 154 -14.36 2.80 -6.96
CA ARG A 154 -13.27 2.91 -5.98
C ARG A 154 -12.41 4.15 -6.23
#